data_AF-A0A2V6F5C8-F1
#
_entry.id   AF-A0A2V6F5C8-F1
#
_cell.length_a   1.000
_cell.length_b   1.000
_cell.length_c   1.000
_cell.angle_alpha   90.00
_cell.angle_beta   90.00
_cell.angle_gamma   90.00
#
_symmetry.space_group_name_H-M   'P 1'
#
loop_
_entity.id
_entity.type
_entity.pdbx_description
1 polymer ?
#
loop_
_entity_poly.entity_id
_entity_poly.type
_entity_poly.pdbx_seq_one_letter_code
_entity_poly.pdbx_strand_id
1 'polypeptide(L)'
;MDQYGSYEALPGFKVNGRLTLGENIADLGGTSIAFEALERALAKDPSKRKALDGFTPEQRFFLSLAQIWRTNWREDELKRRLTVDPHSPGQFRAIGPHVNLEEFYQAFDIKPGDRMYRPAELRAKIW
;
A
#
# COMPACT_ATOMS: atom_id res chain seq x y z
N MET A 1 1.20 12.51 -5.99
CA MET A 1 0.50 13.61 -5.29
C MET A 1 -1.01 13.39 -5.34
N ASP A 2 -1.63 13.35 -6.52
CA ASP A 2 -3.09 13.29 -6.66
C ASP A 2 -3.75 12.04 -6.05
N GLN A 3 -3.11 10.88 -6.17
CA GLN A 3 -3.60 9.64 -5.55
C GLN A 3 -3.84 9.83 -4.04
N TYR A 4 -2.83 10.30 -3.31
CA TYR A 4 -2.96 10.50 -1.86
C TYR A 4 -3.82 11.72 -1.53
N GLY A 5 -3.78 12.76 -2.36
CA GLY A 5 -4.63 13.94 -2.21
C GLY A 5 -6.14 13.65 -2.29
N SER A 6 -6.56 12.51 -2.86
CA SER A 6 -7.96 12.11 -2.90
C SER A 6 -8.42 11.33 -1.67
N TYR A 7 -7.50 10.85 -0.83
CA TYR A 7 -7.82 10.05 0.36
C TYR A 7 -8.35 10.93 1.48
N GLU A 8 -9.58 10.62 1.92
CA GLU A 8 -10.29 11.32 2.99
C GLU A 8 -10.18 10.52 4.30
N ALA A 9 -9.49 11.07 5.29
CA ALA A 9 -9.24 10.40 6.57
C ALA A 9 -10.35 10.64 7.59
N LEU A 10 -10.99 11.80 7.50
CA LEU A 10 -12.17 12.24 8.27
C LEU A 10 -13.06 13.07 7.35
N PRO A 11 -14.37 13.21 7.63
CA PRO A 11 -15.26 14.06 6.84
C PRO A 11 -14.70 15.47 6.64
N GLY A 12 -14.39 15.83 5.39
CA GLY A 12 -13.81 17.12 5.00
C GLY A 12 -12.27 17.22 5.14
N PHE A 13 -11.59 16.20 5.66
CA PHE A 13 -10.14 16.23 5.87
C PHE A 13 -9.43 15.17 5.03
N LYS A 14 -8.77 15.63 3.97
CA LYS A 14 -7.98 14.80 3.06
C LYS A 14 -6.50 14.80 3.43
N VAL A 15 -5.80 13.75 3.01
CA VAL A 15 -4.34 13.70 3.09
C VAL A 15 -3.75 14.79 2.21
N ASN A 16 -2.76 15.53 2.74
CA ASN A 16 -1.99 16.46 1.93
C ASN A 16 -0.97 15.69 1.08
N GLY A 17 -1.35 15.38 -0.17
CA GLY A 17 -0.53 14.58 -1.09
C GLY A 17 0.80 15.23 -1.50
N ARG A 18 0.98 16.54 -1.29
CA ARG A 18 2.24 17.25 -1.50
C ARG A 18 3.15 17.15 -0.28
N LEU A 19 2.59 17.36 0.91
CA LEU A 19 3.32 17.19 2.18
C LEU A 19 3.86 15.77 2.33
N THR A 20 3.02 14.78 2.02
CA THR A 20 3.34 13.35 2.22
C THR A 20 4.12 12.72 1.05
N LEU A 21 4.47 13.49 0.01
CA LEU A 21 5.00 12.93 -1.23
C LEU A 21 6.26 12.09 -1.02
N GLY A 22 7.22 12.58 -0.23
CA GLY A 22 8.48 11.87 0.01
C GLY A 22 8.27 10.49 0.63
N GLU A 23 7.45 10.42 1.69
CA GLU A 23 7.16 9.17 2.40
C GLU A 23 6.30 8.23 1.56
N ASN A 24 5.35 8.75 0.78
CA ASN A 24 4.54 7.93 -0.12
C ASN A 24 5.39 7.30 -1.25
N ILE A 25 6.42 8.02 -1.73
CA ILE A 25 7.40 7.49 -2.69
C ILE A 25 8.25 6.41 -2.01
N ALA A 26 8.71 6.65 -0.78
CA ALA A 26 9.50 5.69 -0.01
C ALA A 26 8.72 4.40 0.25
N ASP A 27 7.44 4.49 0.64
CA ASP A 27 6.58 3.32 0.83
C ASP A 27 6.41 2.51 -0.46
N LEU A 28 6.12 3.18 -1.57
CA LEU A 28 5.95 2.50 -2.86
C LEU A 28 7.26 1.81 -3.28
N GLY A 29 8.38 2.53 -3.26
CA GLY A 29 9.68 1.98 -3.63
C GLY A 29 10.14 0.83 -2.73
N GLY A 30 10.01 0.99 -1.41
CA GLY A 30 10.34 -0.05 -0.44
C GLY A 30 9.49 -1.30 -0.64
N THR A 31 8.19 -1.14 -0.92
CA THR A 31 7.29 -2.26 -1.19
C THR A 31 7.65 -2.98 -2.50
N SER A 32 7.90 -2.24 -3.58
CA SER A 32 8.31 -2.82 -4.87
C SER A 32 9.59 -3.67 -4.73
N ILE A 33 10.62 -3.10 -4.11
CA ILE A 33 11.92 -3.77 -3.94
C ILE A 33 11.79 -5.00 -3.04
N ALA A 34 11.03 -4.90 -1.94
CA ALA A 34 10.82 -6.01 -1.02
C ALA A 34 10.03 -7.16 -1.67
N PHE A 35 9.05 -6.85 -2.53
CA PHE A 35 8.31 -7.86 -3.28
C PHE A 35 9.21 -8.57 -4.30
N GLU A 36 10.02 -7.81 -5.05
CA GLU A 36 10.99 -8.39 -5.99
C GLU A 36 12.00 -9.31 -5.26
N ALA A 37 12.45 -8.90 -4.08
CA ALA A 37 13.35 -9.72 -3.25
C ALA A 37 12.69 -11.03 -2.80
N LEU A 38 11.40 -11.01 -2.44
CA LEU A 38 10.62 -12.20 -2.13
C LEU A 38 10.56 -13.15 -3.33
N GLU A 39 10.18 -12.64 -4.50
CA GLU A 39 10.08 -13.44 -5.73
C GLU A 39 11.43 -14.08 -6.10
N ARG A 40 12.53 -13.32 -6.01
CA ARG A 40 13.89 -13.84 -6.22
C ARG A 40 14.26 -14.92 -5.22
N ALA A 41 13.83 -14.81 -3.97
CA ALA A 41 14.07 -15.82 -2.94
C ALA A 41 13.26 -17.10 -3.20
N LEU A 42 11.99 -16.98 -3.62
CA LEU A 42 11.13 -18.10 -3.97
C LEU A 42 11.59 -18.80 -5.25
N ALA A 43 12.12 -18.06 -6.23
CA ALA A 43 12.69 -18.64 -7.44
C ALA A 43 13.93 -19.51 -7.15
N LYS A 44 14.74 -19.14 -6.14
CA LYS A 44 15.90 -19.94 -5.70
C LYS A 44 15.52 -21.22 -4.98
N ASP A 45 14.34 -21.25 -4.35
CA ASP A 45 13.84 -22.41 -3.62
C ASP A 45 12.31 -22.51 -3.79
N PRO A 46 11.83 -23.07 -4.92
CA PRO A 46 10.40 -23.17 -5.21
C PRO A 46 9.63 -23.99 -4.17
N SER A 47 10.32 -24.85 -3.41
CA SER A 47 9.70 -25.63 -2.33
C SER A 47 9.13 -24.75 -1.19
N LYS A 48 9.57 -23.50 -1.10
CA LYS A 48 9.07 -22.50 -0.15
C LYS A 48 7.79 -21.80 -0.61
N ARG A 49 7.37 -21.97 -1.86
CA ARG A 49 6.12 -21.41 -2.39
C ARG A 49 4.90 -22.21 -1.90
N LYS A 50 4.75 -22.28 -0.58
CA LYS A 50 3.68 -22.99 0.12
C LYS A 50 2.68 -22.01 0.72
N ALA A 51 1.41 -22.30 0.53
CA ALA A 51 0.35 -21.61 1.23
C ALA A 51 0.46 -21.90 2.74
N LEU A 52 0.18 -20.88 3.55
CA LEU A 52 0.05 -20.99 5.01
C LEU A 52 -1.25 -20.28 5.36
N ASP A 53 -2.08 -20.93 6.16
CA ASP A 53 -3.41 -20.45 6.56
C ASP A 53 -4.29 -20.02 5.36
N GLY A 54 -4.16 -20.73 4.24
CA GLY A 54 -4.90 -20.44 3.01
C GLY A 54 -4.33 -19.34 2.13
N PHE A 55 -3.21 -18.71 2.50
CA PHE A 55 -2.60 -17.60 1.75
C PHE A 55 -1.27 -17.98 1.11
N THR A 56 -1.09 -17.63 -0.16
CA THR A 56 0.19 -17.75 -0.87
C THR A 56 1.25 -16.81 -0.26
N PRO A 57 2.55 -17.05 -0.46
CA PRO A 57 3.58 -16.12 0.00
C PRO A 57 3.37 -14.68 -0.47
N GLU A 58 2.91 -14.49 -1.71
CA GLU A 58 2.63 -13.19 -2.32
C GLU A 58 1.45 -12.50 -1.62
N GLN A 59 0.36 -13.23 -1.35
CA GLN A 59 -0.75 -12.70 -0.54
C GLN A 59 -0.30 -12.34 0.87
N ARG A 60 0.50 -13.20 1.52
CA ARG A 60 1.03 -12.94 2.87
C ARG A 60 1.94 -11.72 2.92
N PHE A 61 2.69 -11.43 1.86
CA PHE A 61 3.50 -10.22 1.78
C PHE A 61 2.63 -8.96 1.92
N PHE A 62 1.57 -8.86 1.11
CA PHE A 62 0.67 -7.73 1.14
C PHE A 62 -0.13 -7.64 2.45
N LEU A 63 -0.54 -8.78 3.01
CA LEU A 63 -1.17 -8.85 4.33
C LEU A 63 -0.23 -8.38 5.44
N SER A 64 1.04 -8.79 5.41
CA SER A 64 2.05 -8.34 6.38
C SER A 64 2.22 -6.83 6.32
N LEU A 65 2.33 -6.26 5.12
CA LEU A 65 2.46 -4.80 4.96
C LEU A 65 1.20 -4.06 5.45
N ALA A 66 -0.01 -4.60 5.24
CA ALA A 66 -1.21 -4.01 5.81
C ALA A 66 -1.22 -4.10 7.36
N GLN A 67 -0.71 -5.20 7.93
CA GLN A 67 -0.69 -5.42 9.38
C GLN A 67 0.27 -4.50 10.13
N ILE A 68 1.42 -4.14 9.54
CA ILE A 68 2.38 -3.22 10.19
C ILE A 68 1.82 -1.80 10.34
N TRP A 69 0.87 -1.42 9.48
CA TRP A 69 0.26 -0.09 9.47
C TRP A 69 -1.03 0.01 10.29
N ARG A 70 -1.34 -1.02 11.08
CA ARG A 70 -2.50 -0.98 11.99
C ARG A 70 -2.28 0.08 13.07
N THR A 71 -2.89 1.23 12.84
CA THR A 71 -2.89 2.37 13.76
C THR A 71 -4.29 2.91 13.90
N ASN A 72 -4.65 3.40 15.08
CA ASN A 72 -5.88 4.12 15.32
C ASN A 72 -5.56 5.43 16.06
N TRP A 73 -6.23 6.51 15.68
CA TRP A 73 -5.99 7.85 16.22
C TRP A 73 -7.30 8.43 16.74
N ARG A 74 -7.20 9.24 17.81
CA ARG A 74 -8.30 10.15 18.17
C ARG A 74 -8.44 11.20 17.07
N GLU A 75 -9.65 11.68 16.81
CA GLU A 75 -9.92 12.61 15.71
C GLU A 75 -9.02 13.86 15.75
N ASP A 76 -8.84 14.48 16.92
CA ASP A 76 -8.02 15.68 17.04
C ASP A 76 -6.53 15.43 16.72
N GLU A 77 -6.01 14.27 17.11
CA GLU A 77 -4.65 13.87 16.74
C GLU A 77 -4.54 13.54 15.25
N LEU A 78 -5.56 12.91 14.67
CA LEU A 78 -5.60 12.66 13.23
C LEU A 78 -5.62 13.98 12.45
N LYS A 79 -6.45 14.96 12.85
CA LYS A 79 -6.48 16.31 12.25
C LYS A 79 -5.12 17.01 12.34
N ARG A 80 -4.47 16.94 13.51
CA ARG A 80 -3.13 17.51 13.72
C ARG A 80 -2.13 16.86 12.76
N ARG A 81 -2.09 15.53 12.70
CA ARG A 81 -1.18 14.78 11.81
C ARG A 81 -1.39 15.09 10.34
N LEU A 82 -2.64 15.18 9.88
CA LEU A 82 -2.93 15.57 8.49
C LEU A 82 -2.36 16.94 8.09
N THR A 83 -2.04 17.79 9.07
CA THR A 83 -1.50 19.13 8.86
C THR A 83 0.03 19.17 8.92
N VAL A 84 0.66 18.38 9.81
CA VAL A 84 2.10 18.53 10.14
C VAL A 84 2.94 17.27 9.95
N ASP A 85 2.34 16.09 9.88
CA ASP A 85 3.06 14.82 9.74
C ASP A 85 3.38 14.58 8.25
N PRO A 86 4.66 14.37 7.88
CA PRO A 86 5.01 14.01 6.51
C PRO A 86 4.56 12.60 6.13
N HIS A 87 4.07 11.79 7.08
CA HIS A 87 3.56 10.46 6.78
C HIS A 87 2.05 10.48 6.55
N SER A 88 1.59 9.77 5.52
CA SER A 88 0.17 9.45 5.38
C SER A 88 -0.32 8.62 6.57
N PRO A 89 -1.58 8.76 7.02
CA PRO A 89 -2.17 7.87 8.03
C PRO A 89 -2.01 6.39 7.66
N GLY A 90 -1.82 5.52 8.67
CA GLY A 90 -1.49 4.10 8.47
C GLY A 90 -2.43 3.36 7.52
N GLN A 91 -3.74 3.61 7.59
CA GLN A 91 -4.72 3.00 6.67
C GLN A 91 -4.46 3.31 5.19
N PHE A 92 -3.87 4.47 4.87
CA PHE A 92 -3.51 4.81 3.49
C PHE A 92 -2.12 4.31 3.13
N ARG A 93 -1.18 4.22 4.08
CA ARG A 93 0.12 3.54 3.85
C ARG A 93 -0.07 2.03 3.62
N ALA A 94 -1.12 1.44 4.17
CA ALA A 94 -1.50 0.04 3.95
C ALA A 94 -2.12 -0.23 2.56
N ILE A 95 -2.62 0.80 1.87
CA ILE A 95 -3.39 0.66 0.63
C ILE A 95 -2.63 1.25 -0.56
N GLY A 96 -2.07 2.44 -0.36
CA GLY A 96 -1.49 3.28 -1.41
C GLY A 96 -0.40 2.58 -2.23
N PRO A 97 0.58 1.90 -1.59
CA PRO A 97 1.59 1.13 -2.31
C PRO A 97 0.97 -0.05 -3.09
N HIS A 98 0.10 -0.83 -2.45
CA HIS A 98 -0.49 -2.05 -3.02
C HIS A 98 -1.24 -1.79 -4.32
N VAL A 99 -2.11 -0.78 -4.36
CA VAL A 99 -2.94 -0.50 -5.55
C VAL A 99 -2.13 0.00 -6.75
N ASN A 100 -0.84 0.31 -6.57
CA ASN A 100 0.08 0.69 -7.64
C ASN A 100 0.91 -0.49 -8.18
N LEU A 101 0.89 -1.65 -7.52
CA LEU A 101 1.65 -2.83 -7.93
C LEU A 101 0.74 -3.82 -8.65
N GLU A 102 1.09 -4.20 -9.88
CA GLU A 102 0.35 -5.20 -10.65
C GLU A 102 0.29 -6.56 -9.94
N GLU A 103 1.34 -6.89 -9.20
CA GLU A 103 1.48 -8.13 -8.44
C GLU A 103 0.43 -8.25 -7.33
N PHE A 104 -0.07 -7.12 -6.81
CA PHE A 104 -1.19 -7.11 -5.85
C PHE A 104 -2.50 -7.54 -6.52
N TYR A 105 -2.74 -7.11 -7.77
CA TYR A 105 -3.92 -7.50 -8.53
C TYR A 105 -3.87 -8.99 -8.85
N GLN A 106 -2.71 -9.50 -9.23
CA GLN A 106 -2.50 -10.93 -9.50
C GLN A 106 -2.66 -11.78 -8.24
N ALA A 107 -2.10 -11.34 -7.10
CA ALA A 107 -2.17 -12.09 -5.85
C ALA A 107 -3.60 -12.25 -5.31
N PHE A 108 -4.49 -11.29 -5.58
CA PHE A 108 -5.87 -11.28 -5.04
C PHE A 108 -6.96 -11.36 -6.12
N ASP A 109 -6.60 -11.60 -7.39
CA ASP A 109 -7.52 -11.64 -8.54
C ASP A 109 -8.43 -10.39 -8.64
N ILE A 110 -7.84 -9.20 -8.44
CA ILE A 110 -8.57 -7.92 -8.42
C ILE A 110 -8.95 -7.49 -9.85
N LYS A 111 -10.22 -7.15 -10.06
CA LYS A 111 -10.82 -6.84 -11.36
C LYS A 111 -11.46 -5.46 -11.38
N PRO A 112 -11.71 -4.90 -12.59
CA PRO A 112 -12.51 -3.69 -12.73
C PRO A 112 -13.85 -3.83 -11.97
N GLY A 113 -14.14 -2.85 -11.12
CA GLY A 113 -15.33 -2.84 -10.26
C GLY A 113 -15.05 -3.22 -8.80
N ASP A 114 -13.93 -3.87 -8.51
CA ASP A 114 -13.53 -4.12 -7.13
C ASP A 114 -13.12 -2.83 -6.42
N ARG A 115 -13.37 -2.76 -5.11
CA ARG A 115 -13.11 -1.56 -4.31
C ARG A 115 -11.64 -1.11 -4.34
N MET A 116 -10.72 -2.05 -4.47
CA MET A 116 -9.28 -1.80 -4.51
C MET A 116 -8.74 -1.67 -5.93
N TYR A 117 -9.60 -1.72 -6.95
CA TYR A 117 -9.19 -1.58 -8.34
C TYR A 117 -8.83 -0.14 -8.68
N ARG A 118 -7.63 0.04 -9.24
CA ARG A 118 -7.19 1.27 -9.90
C ARG A 118 -6.82 0.95 -11.36
N PRO A 119 -7.29 1.74 -12.35
CA PRO A 119 -6.88 1.58 -13.74
C PRO A 119 -5.37 1.64 -13.90
N ALA A 120 -4.80 0.79 -14.75
CA ALA A 120 -3.35 0.62 -14.89
C ALA A 120 -2.62 1.93 -15.23
N GLU A 121 -3.22 2.75 -16.09
CA GLU A 121 -2.73 4.06 -16.51
C GLU A 121 -2.70 5.11 -15.39
N LEU A 122 -3.46 4.89 -14.30
CA LEU A 122 -3.46 5.75 -13.12
C LEU A 122 -2.51 5.25 -12.03
N ARG A 123 -1.98 4.03 -12.13
CA ARG A 123 -1.06 3.47 -11.13
C ARG A 123 0.28 4.18 -11.21
N ALA A 124 0.74 4.67 -10.08
CA ALA A 124 2.03 5.33 -10.01
C ALA A 124 3.16 4.31 -10.23
N LYS A 125 4.04 4.59 -11.21
CA LYS A 125 5.29 3.86 -11.43
C LYS A 125 6.44 4.84 -11.38
N ILE A 126 7.34 4.63 -10.43
CA ILE A 126 8.49 5.54 -10.18
C ILE A 126 9.77 4.96 -10.75
N TRP A 127 9.90 3.64 -10.71
CA TRP A 127 11.06 2.87 -11.16
C TRP A 127 10.67 1.97 -12.34
#